data_AF-A0A2G2X9C9-F1
#
_entry.id   AF-A0A2G2X9C9-F1
#
_cell.length_a   1.000
_cell.length_b   1.000
_cell.length_c   1.000
_cell.angle_alpha   90.00
_cell.angle_beta   90.00
_cell.angle_gamma   90.00
#
_symmetry.space_group_name_H-M   'P 1'
#
loop_
_entity.id
_entity.type
_entity.pdbx_description
1 polymer ?
#
loop_
_entity_poly.entity_id
_entity_poly.type
_entity_poly.pdbx_seq_one_letter_code
_entity_poly.pdbx_strand_id
1 'polypeptide(L)'
;MSFGMTTSLCDEEINALVVGLEKSHQKFIWVLRDTNKGDVFTAEVRKVQFPEGYEERIKERGIIARRGELVTSEIVDNAVKTLMASAEGDMMRERAADLSNAIKKSVMDEGINHAEKDSFIAHITR
;
A
#
# COMPACT_ATOMS: atom_id res chain seq x y z
N MET A 1 -0.10 3.07 3.78
CA MET A 1 0.10 2.07 4.84
C MET A 1 0.27 0.72 4.15
N SER A 2 1.32 -0.06 4.45
CA SER A 2 1.53 -1.39 3.88
C SER A 2 1.54 -2.40 5.01
N PHE A 3 0.63 -3.37 4.98
CA PHE A 3 0.67 -4.52 5.89
C PHE A 3 1.68 -5.51 5.30
N GLY A 4 2.71 -5.93 6.05
CA GLY A 4 3.86 -6.70 5.55
C GLY A 4 3.53 -8.10 5.00
N MET A 5 4.53 -8.95 4.79
CA MET A 5 4.36 -10.29 4.18
C MET A 5 3.54 -11.29 5.01
N THR A 6 3.32 -11.01 6.30
CA THR A 6 2.89 -12.02 7.29
C THR A 6 1.44 -11.92 7.75
N THR A 7 0.66 -10.95 7.27
CA THR A 7 -0.69 -10.70 7.80
C THR A 7 -1.78 -11.17 6.82
N SER A 8 -2.45 -12.27 7.17
CA SER A 8 -3.75 -12.64 6.59
C SER A 8 -4.83 -11.90 7.38
N LEU A 9 -5.76 -11.22 6.69
CA LEU A 9 -6.85 -10.47 7.33
C LEU A 9 -8.16 -11.26 7.25
N CYS A 10 -8.93 -11.26 8.34
CA CYS A 10 -10.30 -11.79 8.36
C CYS A 10 -11.29 -10.82 7.69
N ASP A 11 -12.52 -11.28 7.36
CA ASP A 11 -13.52 -10.44 6.69
C ASP A 11 -13.92 -9.22 7.53
N GLU A 12 -13.96 -9.37 8.85
CA GLU A 12 -14.24 -8.28 9.79
C GLU A 12 -13.15 -7.19 9.72
N GLU A 13 -11.89 -7.58 9.61
CA GLU A 13 -10.75 -6.65 9.51
C GLU A 13 -10.72 -5.97 8.14
N ILE A 14 -11.04 -6.72 7.08
CA ILE A 14 -11.21 -6.17 5.73
C ILE A 14 -12.34 -5.12 5.73
N ASN A 15 -13.49 -5.41 6.34
CA ASN A 15 -14.60 -4.46 6.45
C ASN A 15 -14.19 -3.21 7.23
N ALA A 16 -13.46 -3.35 8.32
CA ALA A 16 -12.95 -2.20 9.07
C ALA A 16 -12.04 -1.32 8.22
N LEU A 17 -11.17 -1.92 7.39
CA LEU A 17 -10.33 -1.18 6.45
C LEU A 17 -11.15 -0.49 5.36
N VAL A 18 -12.11 -1.18 4.74
CA VAL A 18 -13.01 -0.62 3.72
C VAL A 18 -13.69 0.64 4.25
N VAL A 19 -14.30 0.53 5.44
CA VAL A 19 -15.00 1.65 6.10
C VAL A 19 -14.01 2.77 6.48
N GLY A 20 -12.84 2.42 7.01
CA GLY A 20 -11.82 3.38 7.40
C GLY A 20 -11.27 4.17 6.22
N LEU A 21 -10.92 3.48 5.13
CA LEU A 21 -10.44 4.09 3.88
C LEU A 21 -11.50 5.02 3.29
N GLU A 22 -12.76 4.59 3.26
CA GLU A 22 -13.87 5.40 2.75
C GLU A 22 -14.09 6.68 3.56
N LYS A 23 -14.08 6.58 4.90
CA LYS A 23 -14.28 7.72 5.82
C LYS A 23 -13.07 8.65 5.93
N SER A 24 -11.87 8.14 5.66
CA SER A 24 -10.65 8.94 5.80
C SER A 24 -10.60 10.13 4.83
N HIS A 25 -11.32 10.03 3.71
CA HIS A 25 -11.21 10.94 2.55
C HIS A 25 -9.77 11.12 2.05
N GLN A 26 -8.84 10.26 2.48
CA GLN A 26 -7.46 10.26 2.03
C GLN A 26 -7.33 9.41 0.78
N LYS A 27 -6.37 9.77 -0.06
CA LYS A 27 -6.02 8.97 -1.23
C LYS A 27 -5.17 7.78 -0.82
N PHE A 28 -5.39 6.63 -1.46
CA PHE A 28 -4.72 5.39 -1.09
C PHE A 28 -4.52 4.46 -2.28
N ILE A 29 -3.55 3.55 -2.13
CA ILE A 29 -3.41 2.38 -2.98
C ILE A 29 -3.46 1.17 -2.05
N TRP A 30 -4.39 0.25 -2.31
CA TRP A 30 -4.53 -0.97 -1.55
C TRP A 30 -4.28 -2.18 -2.45
N VAL A 31 -3.19 -2.90 -2.15
CA VAL A 31 -2.86 -4.15 -2.83
C VAL A 31 -3.52 -5.31 -2.08
N LEU A 32 -4.54 -5.90 -2.68
CA LEU A 32 -5.15 -7.12 -2.20
C LEU A 32 -4.27 -8.31 -2.56
N ARG A 33 -3.98 -9.15 -1.57
CA ARG A 33 -3.27 -10.41 -1.78
C ARG A 33 -4.24 -11.56 -1.57
N ASP A 34 -4.19 -12.52 -2.48
CA ASP A 34 -4.84 -13.81 -2.28
C ASP A 34 -4.04 -14.60 -1.23
N THR A 35 -4.31 -14.37 0.05
CA THR A 35 -3.76 -15.20 1.13
C THR A 35 -4.60 -16.47 1.24
N ASN A 36 -4.38 -17.41 0.32
CA ASN A 36 -4.46 -18.84 0.63
C ASN A 36 -3.74 -19.66 -0.45
N LYS A 37 -2.44 -19.90 -0.23
CA LYS A 37 -1.73 -21.04 -0.83
C LYS A 37 -1.05 -21.82 0.29
N GLY A 38 -1.90 -22.49 1.07
CA GLY A 38 -1.52 -23.54 2.02
C GLY A 38 -1.85 -24.95 1.51
N ASP A 39 -2.43 -25.11 0.31
CA ASP A 39 -2.66 -26.44 -0.24
C ASP A 39 -2.59 -26.45 -1.77
N VAL A 40 -1.91 -27.46 -2.31
CA VAL A 40 -1.59 -27.61 -3.75
C VAL A 40 -2.75 -28.25 -4.52
N PHE A 41 -3.91 -28.52 -3.89
CA PHE A 41 -4.96 -29.34 -4.51
C PHE A 41 -6.43 -28.87 -4.40
N THR A 42 -6.75 -27.67 -3.91
CA THR A 42 -8.14 -27.16 -3.95
C THR A 42 -8.20 -25.68 -4.32
N ALA A 43 -8.59 -25.42 -5.56
CA ALA A 43 -8.62 -24.10 -6.20
C ALA A 43 -9.89 -23.32 -5.87
N GLU A 44 -10.07 -22.91 -4.61
CA GLU A 44 -11.02 -21.85 -4.28
C GLU A 44 -10.26 -20.66 -3.69
N VAL A 45 -9.87 -19.75 -4.58
CA VAL A 45 -9.30 -18.46 -4.20
C VAL A 45 -10.39 -17.65 -3.51
N ARG A 46 -10.26 -17.43 -2.19
CA ARG A 46 -11.15 -16.54 -1.44
C ARG A 46 -11.00 -15.11 -1.96
N LYS A 47 -11.88 -14.72 -2.89
CA LYS A 47 -11.95 -13.34 -3.38
C LYS A 47 -12.48 -12.45 -2.26
N VAL A 48 -11.74 -11.39 -1.96
CA VAL A 48 -12.19 -10.32 -1.06
C VAL A 48 -13.45 -9.68 -1.66
N GLN A 49 -14.54 -9.67 -0.90
CA GLN A 49 -15.80 -9.05 -1.30
C GLN A 49 -15.92 -7.65 -0.69
N PHE A 50 -16.38 -6.70 -1.50
CA PHE A 50 -16.63 -5.33 -1.06
C PHE A 50 -18.14 -5.04 -1.00
N PRO A 51 -18.58 -4.08 -0.17
CA PRO A 51 -19.93 -3.56 -0.22
C PRO A 51 -20.26 -3.05 -1.63
N GLU A 52 -21.52 -3.20 -2.04
CA GLU A 52 -21.99 -2.75 -3.34
C GLU A 52 -21.63 -1.28 -3.61
N GLY A 53 -21.11 -1.01 -4.81
CA GLY A 53 -20.69 0.33 -5.25
C GLY A 53 -19.43 0.89 -4.56
N TYR A 54 -18.73 0.13 -3.72
CA TYR A 54 -17.52 0.62 -3.02
C TYR A 54 -16.45 1.13 -3.98
N GLU A 55 -16.11 0.34 -5.01
CA GLU A 55 -15.08 0.71 -5.99
C GLU A 55 -15.43 2.00 -6.73
N GLU A 56 -16.69 2.19 -7.09
CA GLU A 56 -17.16 3.45 -7.70
C GLU A 56 -17.01 4.64 -6.74
N ARG A 57 -17.34 4.45 -5.45
CA ARG A 57 -17.21 5.50 -4.44
C ARG A 57 -15.76 5.87 -4.17
N ILE A 58 -14.81 4.99 -4.43
CA ILE A 58 -13.38 5.28 -4.22
C ILE A 58 -12.63 5.62 -5.52
N LYS A 59 -13.22 5.53 -6.71
CA LYS A 59 -12.50 5.62 -8.00
C LYS A 59 -11.61 6.87 -8.17
N GLU A 60 -11.99 7.99 -7.54
CA GLU A 60 -11.24 9.26 -7.63
C GLU A 60 -10.14 9.41 -6.57
N ARG A 61 -10.07 8.47 -5.62
CA ARG A 61 -9.20 8.55 -4.43
C ARG A 61 -8.40 7.28 -4.14
N GLY A 62 -8.90 6.13 -4.57
CA GLY A 62 -8.39 4.83 -4.18
C GLY A 62 -8.14 3.95 -5.40
N ILE A 63 -6.97 3.33 -5.45
CA ILE A 63 -6.67 2.26 -6.41
C ILE A 63 -6.64 0.94 -5.64
N ILE A 64 -7.44 -0.04 -6.08
CA ILE A 64 -7.39 -1.41 -5.59
C ILE A 64 -6.63 -2.24 -6.63
N ALA A 65 -5.53 -2.87 -6.21
CA ALA A 65 -4.75 -3.74 -7.07
C ALA A 65 -4.88 -5.18 -6.59
N ARG A 66 -5.42 -6.08 -7.41
CA ARG A 66 -5.44 -7.52 -7.15
C ARG A 66 -4.30 -8.21 -7.87
N ARG A 67 -3.68 -9.19 -7.22
CA ARG A 67 -2.64 -10.01 -7.86
C ARG A 67 -3.28 -10.84 -8.98
N GLY A 68 -2.78 -10.71 -10.21
CA GLY A 68 -3.27 -11.45 -11.37
C GLY A 68 -4.41 -10.78 -12.15
N GLU A 69 -4.90 -9.62 -11.70
CA GLU A 69 -5.80 -8.78 -12.50
C GLU A 69 -4.99 -8.01 -13.55
N LEU A 70 -5.43 -8.04 -14.81
CA LEU A 70 -4.75 -7.34 -15.90
C LEU A 70 -4.92 -5.84 -15.70
N VAL A 71 -3.87 -5.19 -15.20
CA VAL A 71 -3.81 -3.73 -15.14
C VAL A 71 -3.63 -3.19 -16.56
N THR A 72 -4.58 -2.37 -17.03
CA THR A 72 -4.50 -1.78 -18.37
C THR A 72 -3.38 -0.74 -18.44
N SER A 73 -2.84 -0.52 -19.63
CA SER A 73 -1.82 0.52 -19.85
C SER A 73 -2.33 1.92 -19.48
N GLU A 74 -3.63 2.17 -19.62
CA GLU A 74 -4.26 3.43 -19.22
C GLU A 74 -4.21 3.65 -17.71
N ILE A 75 -4.47 2.62 -16.90
CA ILE A 75 -4.38 2.71 -15.43
C ILE A 75 -2.94 3.00 -15.01
N VAL A 76 -1.97 2.32 -15.63
CA VAL A 76 -0.53 2.56 -15.36
C VAL A 76 -0.15 3.99 -15.74
N ASP A 77 -0.53 4.45 -16.93
CA ASP A 77 -0.21 5.79 -17.41
C ASP A 77 -0.80 6.87 -16.50
N ASN A 78 -2.07 6.74 -16.12
CA ASN A 78 -2.73 7.67 -15.21
C ASN A 78 -2.10 7.67 -13.81
N ALA A 79 -1.74 6.51 -13.27
CA ALA A 79 -1.04 6.41 -12.00
C ALA A 79 0.34 7.08 -12.06
N VAL A 80 1.10 6.84 -13.13
CA VAL A 80 2.43 7.46 -13.33
C VAL A 80 2.30 8.96 -13.50
N LYS A 81 1.35 9.45 -14.31
CA LYS A 81 1.10 10.90 -14.47
C LYS A 81 0.67 11.55 -13.17
N THR A 82 -0.21 10.91 -12.40
CA THR A 82 -0.63 11.41 -11.08
C THR A 82 0.58 11.50 -10.15
N LEU A 83 1.40 10.45 -10.09
CA LEU A 83 2.56 10.46 -9.21
C LEU A 83 3.65 11.43 -9.69
N MET A 84 3.96 11.49 -10.98
CA MET A 84 5.16 12.17 -11.50
C MET A 84 4.91 13.59 -11.98
N ALA A 85 3.73 13.87 -12.55
CA ALA A 85 3.45 15.09 -13.31
C ALA A 85 2.28 15.92 -12.76
N SER A 86 1.67 15.50 -11.65
CA SER A 86 0.60 16.29 -11.01
C SER A 86 1.15 17.09 -9.82
N ALA A 87 0.53 18.24 -9.55
CA ALA A 87 0.80 19.06 -8.37
C ALA A 87 0.60 18.28 -7.07
N GLU A 88 -0.30 17.30 -7.08
CA GLU A 88 -0.48 16.39 -5.96
C GLU A 88 0.71 15.45 -5.77
N GLY A 89 1.23 14.87 -6.85
CA GLY A 89 2.44 14.06 -6.85
C GLY A 89 3.66 14.85 -6.36
N ASP A 90 3.74 16.15 -6.68
CA ASP A 90 4.76 17.06 -6.13
C ASP A 90 4.64 17.18 -4.61
N MET A 91 3.44 17.46 -4.09
CA MET A 91 3.21 17.52 -2.64
C MET A 91 3.53 16.19 -1.93
N MET A 92 3.22 15.05 -2.56
CA MET A 92 3.55 13.73 -2.01
C MET A 92 5.06 13.52 -1.90
N ARG A 93 5.83 13.90 -2.92
CA ARG A 93 7.30 13.80 -2.89
C ARG A 93 7.91 14.72 -1.86
N GLU A 94 7.41 15.95 -1.74
CA GLU A 94 7.89 16.93 -0.74
C GLU A 94 7.72 16.37 0.67
N ARG A 95 6.51 15.89 1.01
CA ARG A 95 6.25 15.26 2.31
C ARG A 95 7.12 14.03 2.58
N ALA A 96 7.37 13.21 1.56
CA ALA A 96 8.25 12.05 1.68
C ALA A 96 9.71 12.45 1.91
N ALA A 97 10.17 13.52 1.25
CA ALA A 97 11.51 14.07 1.44
C ALA A 97 11.68 14.64 2.86
N ASP A 98 10.71 15.42 3.34
CA ASP A 98 10.71 15.98 4.69
C ASP A 98 10.75 14.88 5.76
N LEU A 99 9.91 13.86 5.62
CA LEU A 99 9.89 12.71 6.52
C LEU A 99 11.22 11.96 6.51
N SER A 100 11.79 11.71 5.31
CA SER A 100 13.11 11.08 5.18
C SER A 100 14.20 11.90 5.88
N ASN A 101 14.19 13.23 5.72
CA ASN A 101 15.16 14.11 6.35
C ASN A 101 15.03 14.12 7.87
N ALA A 102 13.81 14.14 8.40
CA ALA A 102 13.54 14.04 9.82
C ALA A 102 14.06 12.72 10.41
N ILE A 103 13.77 11.59 9.76
CA ILE A 103 14.26 10.26 10.18
C ILE A 103 15.79 10.18 10.11
N LYS A 104 16.41 10.70 9.05
CA LYS A 104 17.88 10.72 8.95
C LYS A 104 18.52 11.53 10.07
N LYS A 105 17.93 12.67 10.42
CA LYS A 105 18.44 13.52 11.50
C LYS A 105 18.32 12.82 12.86
N SER A 106 17.20 12.17 13.15
CA SER A 106 17.02 11.47 14.43
C SER A 106 18.00 10.30 14.61
N VAL A 107 18.37 9.60 13.52
CA VAL A 107 19.38 8.53 13.55
C VAL A 107 20.81 9.08 13.75
N MET A 108 21.05 10.34 13.40
CA MET A 108 22.36 10.98 13.58
C MET A 108 22.52 11.64 14.96
N ASP A 109 21.44 12.19 15.52
CA ASP A 109 21.45 12.86 16.82
C ASP A 109 21.39 11.88 18.02
N GLU A 110 20.90 10.65 17.82
CA GLU A 110 21.01 9.55 18.78
C GLU A 110 21.83 8.41 18.16
N GLY A 111 23.08 8.24 18.60
CA GLY A 111 24.06 7.35 17.99
C GLY A 111 23.64 5.87 17.98
N ILE A 112 22.98 5.46 16.90
CA ILE A 112 22.74 4.06 16.57
C ILE A 112 23.92 3.59 15.72
N ASN A 113 24.57 2.50 16.12
CA ASN A 113 25.77 1.99 15.44
C ASN A 113 25.44 1.69 13.97
N HIS A 114 26.35 2.04 13.05
CA HIS A 114 26.20 1.84 11.60
C HIS A 114 25.77 0.41 11.23
N ALA A 115 26.20 -0.58 12.03
CA ALA A 115 25.83 -1.99 11.90
C ALA A 115 24.32 -2.27 12.09
N GLU A 116 23.64 -1.57 12.99
CA GLU A 116 22.20 -1.76 13.23
C GLU A 116 21.38 -1.14 12.11
N LYS A 117 21.84 -0.01 11.57
CA LYS A 117 21.26 0.61 10.38
C LYS A 117 21.44 -0.29 9.15
N ASP A 118 22.63 -0.85 8.93
CA ASP A 118 22.89 -1.73 7.80
C ASP A 118 22.10 -3.06 7.92
N SER A 119 21.92 -3.57 9.14
CA SER A 119 21.04 -4.72 9.42
C SER A 119 19.58 -4.41 9.11
N PHE A 120 19.07 -3.24 9.51
CA PHE A 120 17.70 -2.83 9.20
C PHE A 120 17.48 -2.65 7.69
N ILE A 121 18.39 -1.97 6.99
CA ILE A 121 18.32 -1.80 5.53
C ILE A 121 18.38 -3.16 4.83
N ALA A 122 19.31 -4.04 5.20
CA ALA A 122 19.39 -5.38 4.64
C ALA A 122 18.11 -6.21 4.89
N HIS A 123 17.44 -5.99 6.03
CA HIS A 123 16.21 -6.70 6.37
C HIS A 123 14.98 -6.24 5.57
N ILE A 124 14.86 -4.94 5.28
CA ILE A 124 13.72 -4.41 4.52
C ILE A 124 13.91 -4.49 3.00
N THR A 125 15.15 -4.67 2.53
CA THR A 125 15.47 -4.81 1.10
C THR A 125 15.47 -6.27 0.63
N ARG A 126 15.03 -7.20 1.49
CA ARG A 126 14.92 -8.65 1.22
C ARG A 126 13.49 -9.09 0.94
#